data_AF-A0A0Q6CRA6-F1
#
_entry.id   AF-A0A0Q6CRA6-F1
#
_cell.length_a   1.000
_cell.length_b   1.000
_cell.length_c   1.000
_cell.angle_alpha   90.00
_cell.angle_beta   90.00
_cell.angle_gamma   90.00
#
_symmetry.space_group_name_H-M   'P 1'
#
loop_
_entity.id
_entity.type
_entity.pdbx_description
1 polymer ?
#
loop_
_entity_poly.entity_id
_entity_poly.type
_entity_poly.pdbx_seq_one_letter_code
_entity_poly.pdbx_strand_id
1 'polypeptide(L)' 'MPENGKDPRDNLKYVSDMLEQLKVLSAGSGGPFLTYLLDMAKTEASERLRAAQDRSPSGQK' A
#
# COMPACT_ATOMS: atom_id res chain seq x y z
N MET A 1 3.15 7.94 -21.42
CA MET A 1 4.04 8.83 -20.65
C MET A 1 4.00 8.38 -19.21
N PRO A 2 5.09 7.87 -18.61
CA PRO A 2 5.10 7.61 -17.17
C PRO A 2 5.23 8.97 -16.47
N GLU A 3 4.23 9.33 -15.68
CA GLU A 3 4.26 10.52 -14.82
C GLU A 3 5.48 10.44 -13.88
N ASN A 4 6.45 11.34 -14.12
CA ASN A 4 7.48 11.86 -13.21
C ASN A 4 7.88 10.98 -12.01
N GLY A 5 9.00 10.25 -12.14
CA GLY A 5 10.04 10.12 -11.10
C GLY A 5 9.67 9.64 -9.68
N LYS A 6 8.43 9.24 -9.41
CA LYS A 6 8.02 8.76 -8.09
C LYS A 6 8.47 7.33 -7.94
N ASP A 7 9.16 7.10 -6.84
CA ASP A 7 9.57 5.77 -6.46
C ASP A 7 8.33 4.85 -6.38
N PRO A 8 8.33 3.67 -7.02
CA PRO A 8 7.26 2.70 -6.85
C PRO A 8 6.92 2.41 -5.37
N ARG A 9 7.90 2.59 -4.47
CA ARG A 9 7.75 2.51 -3.02
C ARG A 9 6.86 3.63 -2.46
N ASP A 10 6.97 4.84 -2.97
CA ASP A 10 6.15 5.99 -2.55
C ASP A 10 4.68 5.76 -2.91
N ASN A 11 4.43 5.18 -4.09
CA ASN A 11 3.07 4.84 -4.51
C ASN A 11 2.47 3.73 -3.63
N LEU A 12 3.23 2.67 -3.33
CA LEU A 12 2.76 1.59 -2.46
C LEU A 12 2.53 2.06 -1.02
N LYS A 13 3.40 2.94 -0.51
CA LYS A 13 3.20 3.58 0.80
C LYS A 13 1.93 4.42 0.82
N TYR A 14 1.74 5.27 -0.19
CA TYR A 14 0.55 6.08 -0.33
C TYR A 14 -0.74 5.25 -0.35
N VAL A 15 -0.76 4.15 -1.11
CA VAL A 15 -1.90 3.23 -1.16
C VAL A 15 -2.16 2.57 0.20
N SER A 16 -1.11 2.14 0.91
CA SER A 16 -1.25 1.56 2.26
C SER A 16 -1.87 2.54 3.25
N ASP A 17 -1.39 3.79 3.25
CA ASP A 17 -1.90 4.85 4.11
C ASP A 17 -3.37 5.18 3.77
N MET A 18 -3.75 5.19 2.48
CA MET A 18 -5.13 5.37 2.04
C MET A 18 -6.08 4.25 2.48
N LEU A 19 -5.63 2.98 2.45
CA LEU A 19 -6.46 1.84 2.87
C LEU A 19 -6.81 1.92 4.36
N GLU A 20 -5.87 2.39 5.18
CA GLU A 20 -6.11 2.63 6.61
C GLU A 20 -7.12 3.74 6.85
N GLN A 21 -7.00 4.85 6.12
CA GLN A 21 -7.99 5.94 6.17
C GLN A 21 -9.38 5.47 5.73
N LEU A 22 -9.45 4.71 4.64
CA LEU A 22 -10.72 4.19 4.12
C LEU A 22 -11.37 3.21 5.11
N LYS A 23 -10.58 2.41 5.82
CA LYS A 23 -11.09 1.54 6.89
C LYS A 23 -11.71 2.34 8.03
N VAL A 24 -11.06 3.43 8.47
CA VAL A 24 -11.60 4.32 9.50
C VAL A 24 -12.91 4.97 9.04
N LEU A 25 -12.95 5.49 7.81
CA LEU A 25 -14.13 6.17 7.27
C LEU A 25 -15.30 5.22 7.00
N SER A 26 -15.02 3.98 6.62
CA SER A 26 -16.03 2.99 6.24
C SER A 26 -16.57 2.16 7.42
N ALA A 27 -15.94 2.23 8.60
CA ALA A 27 -16.32 1.45 9.78
C ALA A 27 -17.79 1.63 10.20
N GLY A 28 -18.44 2.75 9.82
CA GLY A 28 -19.85 3.00 10.12
C GLY A 28 -20.87 2.51 9.07
N SER A 29 -20.44 2.17 7.84
CA SER A 29 -21.35 1.90 6.72
C SER A 29 -21.01 0.67 5.87
N GLY A 30 -19.76 0.20 5.91
CA GLY A 30 -19.24 -0.86 5.05
C GLY A 30 -19.45 -2.29 5.56
N GLY A 31 -19.76 -2.44 6.85
CA GLY A 31 -19.88 -3.75 7.49
C GLY A 31 -18.57 -4.56 7.53
N PRO A 32 -18.65 -5.80 8.05
CA PRO A 32 -17.48 -6.64 8.30
C PRO A 32 -16.79 -7.10 7.00
N PHE A 33 -17.54 -7.26 5.91
CA PHE A 33 -16.99 -7.70 4.63
C PHE A 33 -16.07 -6.65 3.99
N LEU A 34 -16.48 -5.38 3.97
CA LEU A 34 -15.61 -4.32 3.46
C LEU A 34 -14.35 -4.17 4.31
N THR A 35 -14.49 -4.29 5.64
CA THR A 35 -13.34 -4.26 6.55
C THR A 35 -12.33 -5.35 6.23
N TYR A 36 -12.81 -6.57 5.99
CA TYR A 36 -11.99 -7.70 5.58
C TYR A 36 -11.23 -7.45 4.26
N LEU A 37 -11.92 -6.88 3.24
CA LEU A 37 -11.27 -6.55 1.97
C LEU A 37 -10.16 -5.49 2.12
N LEU A 38 -10.40 -4.49 2.97
CA LEU A 38 -9.40 -3.44 3.23
C LEU A 38 -8.17 -3.97 3.98
N ASP A 39 -8.38 -4.87 4.93
CA ASP A 39 -7.29 -5.54 5.65
C ASP A 39 -6.45 -6.45 4.72
N MET A 40 -7.13 -7.17 3.82
CA MET A 40 -6.45 -8.00 2.80
C MET A 40 -5.63 -7.13 1.84
N ALA A 41 -6.22 -6.03 1.33
CA ALA A 41 -5.52 -5.12 0.44
C ALA A 41 -4.30 -4.46 1.11
N LYS A 42 -4.39 -4.11 2.41
CA LYS A 42 -3.27 -3.53 3.17
C LYS A 42 -2.14 -4.55 3.34
N THR A 43 -2.49 -5.81 3.58
CA THR A 43 -1.53 -6.92 3.71
C THR A 43 -0.75 -7.10 2.40
N GLU A 44 -1.46 -7.21 1.27
CA GLU A 44 -0.85 -7.34 -0.06
C GLU A 44 0.06 -6.15 -0.41
N ALA A 45 -0.39 -4.92 -0.15
CA ALA A 45 0.41 -3.72 -0.40
C ALA A 45 1.70 -3.70 0.44
N SER A 46 1.63 -4.15 1.69
CA SER A 46 2.77 -4.23 2.60
C SER A 46 3.78 -5.29 2.16
N GLU A 47 3.32 -6.45 1.69
CA GLU A 47 4.19 -7.50 1.14
C GLU A 47 4.92 -7.04 -0.12
N ARG A 48 4.23 -6.34 -1.02
CA ARG A 48 4.85 -5.75 -2.22
C ARG A 48 5.89 -4.69 -1.88
N LEU A 49 5.62 -3.87 -0.86
CA LEU A 49 6.56 -2.86 -0.40
C LEU A 49 7.83 -3.51 0.19
N ARG A 50 7.68 -4.57 0.98
CA ARG A 50 8.83 -5.36 1.48
C ARG A 50 9.62 -5.98 0.34
N ALA A 51 8.95 -6.61 -0.63
CA ALA A 51 9.61 -7.19 -1.80
C ALA A 51 10.33 -6.14 -2.66
N ALA A 52 9.83 -4.91 -2.73
CA ALA A 52 10.48 -3.80 -3.41
C ALA A 52 11.71 -3.27 -2.64
N GLN A 53 11.70 -3.33 -1.31
CA GLN A 53 12.85 -3.02 -0.46
C GLN A 53 13.98 -4.04 -0.68
N ASP A 54 13.66 -5.33 -0.69
CA ASP A 54 14.63 -6.41 -0.87
C ASP A 54 15.26 -6.43 -2.28
N ARG A 55 14.55 -5.87 -3.28
CA ARG A 55 15.02 -5.78 -4.68
C ARG A 55 15.86 -4.53 -4.98
N SER A 56 16.01 -3.61 -4.03
CA SER A 56 16.94 -2.48 -4.21
C SER A 56 18.35 -2.98 -3.95
N PRO A 57 19.22 -3.13 -4.97
CA PRO A 57 20.58 -3.58 -4.75
C PRO A 57 21.29 -2.53 -3.90
N SER A 58 21.85 -2.99 -2.79
CA SER A 58 22.85 -2.28 -2.01
C SER A 58 23.90 -1.68 -2.96
N GLY A 59 23.99 -0.35 -2.97
CA GLY A 59 25.14 0.46 -3.37
C GLY A 59 25.99 -0.03 -4.54
N GLN A 60 25.77 0.55 -5.73
CA GLN A 60 26.91 0.94 -6.56
C GLN A 60 27.70 2.01 -5.82
N LYS A 61 28.86 1.67 -5.26
CA LYS A 61 30.06 2.49 -5.18
C LYS A 61 31.26 1.66 -4.76
#